data_AF-A0A1E7Q2J4-F1
#
_entry.id   AF-A0A1E7Q2J4-F1
#
_cell.length_a   1.000
_cell.length_b   1.000
_cell.length_c   1.000
_cell.angle_alpha   90.00
_cell.angle_beta   90.00
_cell.angle_gamma   90.00
#
_symmetry.space_group_name_H-M   'P 1'
#
loop_
_entity.id
_entity.type
_entity.pdbx_description
1 polymer ?
#
loop_
_entity_poly.entity_id
_entity_poly.type
_entity_poly.pdbx_seq_one_letter_code
_entity_poly.pdbx_strand_id
1 'polypeptide(L)'
;MKKFFWIIVIFLLVLTFSDHDVIRPHKEKLYGLFMDEMADAGDNKQAALRQVKKELMAAAEQWGEGQRKQLEKATASIEALLKFQQDYCISGDFNPILFGEPLKQSCNIISNHQHTLTKP
;
A
#
# COMPACT_ATOMS: atom_id res chain seq x y z
N MET A 1 19.81 32.38 8.03
CA MET A 1 20.53 32.74 6.79
C MET A 1 21.77 31.87 6.53
N LYS A 2 22.78 31.81 7.42
CA LYS A 2 24.05 31.06 7.18
C LYS A 2 23.88 29.53 7.03
N LYS A 3 22.96 28.90 7.76
CA LYS A 3 22.73 27.44 7.70
C LYS A 3 22.10 26.99 6.37
N PHE A 4 21.13 27.75 5.85
CA PHE A 4 20.54 27.49 4.52
C PHE A 4 21.56 27.67 3.40
N PHE A 5 22.41 28.69 3.49
CA PHE A 5 23.51 28.89 2.54
C PHE A 5 24.46 27.69 2.54
N TRP A 6 24.81 27.14 3.70
CA TRP A 6 25.65 25.94 3.79
C TRP A 6 24.98 24.69 3.20
N ILE A 7 23.67 24.51 3.37
CA ILE A 7 22.94 23.39 2.74
C ILE A 7 22.95 23.53 1.22
N ILE A 8 22.73 24.74 0.70
CA ILE A 8 22.78 25.02 -0.75
C ILE A 8 24.18 24.79 -1.31
N VAL A 9 25.23 25.18 -0.57
CA VAL A 9 26.63 24.94 -0.96
C VAL A 9 26.96 23.45 -0.96
N ILE A 10 26.51 22.69 0.05
CA ILE A 10 26.68 21.23 0.09
C ILE A 10 25.91 20.56 -1.06
N PHE A 11 24.70 21.01 -1.35
CA PHE A 11 23.89 20.50 -2.45
C PHE A 11 24.52 20.78 -3.81
N LEU A 12 25.02 22.00 -4.02
CA LEU A 12 25.78 22.36 -5.23
C LEU A 12 27.09 21.57 -5.34
N LEU A 13 27.80 21.34 -4.25
CA LEU A 13 29.00 20.49 -4.24
C LEU A 13 28.67 19.07 -4.67
N VAL A 14 27.60 18.47 -4.13
CA VAL A 14 27.16 17.13 -4.51
C VAL A 14 26.80 17.07 -5.99
N LEU A 15 26.12 18.09 -6.54
CA LEU A 15 25.79 18.15 -7.97
C LEU A 15 27.03 18.32 -8.86
N THR A 16 27.95 19.22 -8.51
CA THR A 16 29.15 19.49 -9.32
C THR A 16 30.17 18.34 -9.27
N PHE A 17 30.28 17.64 -8.13
CA PHE A 17 31.12 16.44 -8.01
C PHE A 17 30.42 15.15 -8.46
N SER A 18 29.13 15.21 -8.81
CA SER A 18 28.35 14.07 -9.31
C SER A 18 28.84 13.57 -10.68
N ASP A 19 29.51 14.42 -11.46
CA ASP A 19 30.03 14.14 -12.81
C ASP A 19 31.40 13.44 -12.83
N HIS A 20 32.00 13.14 -11.67
CA HIS A 20 33.26 12.40 -11.63
C HIS A 20 33.02 10.88 -11.79
N ASP A 21 33.62 10.29 -12.83
CA ASP A 21 33.46 8.89 -13.30
C ASP A 21 33.63 7.80 -12.21
N VAL A 22 34.30 8.15 -11.11
CA VAL A 22 34.66 7.24 -10.00
C VAL A 22 33.49 6.88 -9.08
N ILE A 23 32.39 7.65 -9.06
CA ILE A 23 31.25 7.43 -8.13
C ILE A 23 30.10 6.63 -8.79
N ARG A 24 30.15 6.44 -10.12
CA ARG A 24 29.13 5.74 -10.92
C ARG A 24 28.78 4.32 -10.40
N PRO A 25 29.74 3.43 -10.09
CA PRO A 25 29.41 2.05 -9.68
C PRO A 25 28.81 1.93 -8.27
N HIS A 26 29.02 2.93 -7.40
CA HIS A 26 28.40 2.95 -6.07
C HIS A 26 26.96 3.45 -6.09
N LYS A 27 26.63 4.36 -7.01
CA LYS A 27 25.25 4.82 -7.22
C LYS A 27 24.36 3.69 -7.75
N GLU A 28 24.84 2.91 -8.71
CA GLU A 28 24.07 1.79 -9.28
C GLU A 28 23.71 0.72 -8.25
N LYS A 29 24.62 0.39 -7.32
CA LYS A 29 24.33 -0.53 -6.21
C LYS A 29 23.27 0.01 -5.25
N LEU A 30 23.33 1.31 -4.95
CA LEU A 30 22.33 1.94 -4.10
C LEU A 30 20.97 1.98 -4.81
N TYR A 31 20.93 2.41 -6.08
CA TYR A 31 19.70 2.39 -6.89
C TYR A 31 19.11 0.97 -7.01
N GLY A 32 19.94 -0.06 -7.21
CA GLY A 32 19.51 -1.45 -7.21
C GLY A 32 18.87 -1.87 -5.90
N LEU A 33 19.51 -1.60 -4.76
CA LEU A 33 18.94 -1.90 -3.43
C LEU A 33 17.63 -1.16 -3.16
N PHE A 34 17.51 0.11 -3.57
CA PHE A 34 16.26 0.86 -3.41
C PHE A 34 15.14 0.36 -4.33
N MET A 35 15.48 -0.03 -5.57
CA MET A 35 14.51 -0.57 -6.52
C MET A 35 14.06 -1.98 -6.15
N ASP A 36 14.97 -2.83 -5.68
CA ASP A 36 14.67 -4.20 -5.24
C ASP A 36 13.77 -4.18 -3.99
N GLU A 37 14.05 -3.32 -3.01
CA GLU A 37 13.18 -3.17 -1.83
C GLU A 37 11.78 -2.65 -2.21
N MET A 38 11.69 -1.70 -3.15
CA MET A 38 10.41 -1.20 -3.64
C MET A 38 9.64 -2.26 -4.44
N ALA A 39 10.33 -3.06 -5.25
CA ALA A 39 9.72 -4.16 -6.00
C ALA A 39 9.21 -5.25 -5.06
N ASP A 40 10.00 -5.65 -4.07
CA ASP A 40 9.63 -6.64 -3.06
C ASP A 40 8.45 -6.15 -2.18
N ALA A 41 8.45 -4.87 -1.80
CA ALA A 41 7.31 -4.26 -1.11
C ALA A 41 6.04 -4.28 -1.98
N GLY A 42 6.15 -4.00 -3.27
CA GLY A 42 5.05 -4.09 -4.23
C GLY A 42 4.48 -5.51 -4.35
N ASP A 43 5.36 -6.51 -4.51
CA ASP A 43 4.96 -7.91 -4.62
C ASP A 43 4.31 -8.44 -3.34
N ASN A 44 4.85 -8.07 -2.18
CA ASN A 44 4.28 -8.44 -0.88
C ASN A 44 2.87 -7.84 -0.67
N LYS A 45 2.65 -6.59 -1.08
CA LYS A 45 1.31 -5.96 -1.02
C LYS A 45 0.32 -6.65 -1.96
N GLN A 46 0.74 -7.00 -3.16
CA GLN A 46 -0.10 -7.70 -4.13
C GLN A 46 -0.46 -9.11 -3.65
N ALA A 47 0.47 -9.82 -3.01
CA ALA A 47 0.21 -11.11 -2.37
C ALA A 47 -0.81 -10.97 -1.23
N ALA A 48 -0.66 -9.96 -0.37
CA ALA A 48 -1.61 -9.65 0.70
C ALA A 48 -3.01 -9.33 0.15
N LEU A 49 -3.13 -8.51 -0.90
CA LEU A 49 -4.40 -8.22 -1.55
C LEU A 49 -5.09 -9.50 -2.06
N ARG A 50 -4.34 -10.40 -2.70
CA ARG A 50 -4.89 -11.69 -3.20
C ARG A 50 -5.39 -12.55 -2.05
N GLN A 51 -4.66 -12.59 -0.93
CA GLN A 51 -5.05 -13.35 0.24
C GLN A 51 -6.33 -12.78 0.90
N VAL A 52 -6.37 -11.45 1.10
CA VAL A 52 -7.56 -10.75 1.60
C VAL A 52 -8.76 -11.00 0.69
N LYS A 53 -8.59 -10.90 -0.62
CA LYS A 53 -9.65 -11.17 -1.60
C LYS A 53 -10.17 -12.61 -1.45
N LYS A 54 -9.28 -13.59 -1.34
CA LYS A 54 -9.66 -14.99 -1.17
C LYS A 54 -10.49 -15.22 0.10
N GLU A 55 -10.04 -14.67 1.23
CA GLU A 55 -10.74 -14.79 2.51
C GLU A 55 -12.11 -14.10 2.50
N LEU A 56 -12.19 -12.91 1.92
CA LEU A 56 -13.45 -12.17 1.77
C LEU A 56 -14.44 -12.89 0.85
N MET A 57 -13.97 -13.47 -0.27
CA MET A 57 -14.84 -14.21 -1.19
C MET A 57 -15.37 -15.49 -0.55
N ALA A 58 -14.53 -16.22 0.19
CA ALA A 58 -14.96 -17.40 0.93
C ALA A 58 -16.01 -17.04 2.00
N ALA A 59 -15.79 -15.94 2.73
CA ALA A 59 -16.75 -15.46 3.71
C ALA A 59 -18.08 -15.01 3.07
N ALA A 60 -18.03 -14.41 1.87
CA ALA A 60 -19.19 -13.91 1.15
C ALA A 60 -20.07 -14.98 0.48
N GLU A 61 -19.62 -16.23 0.39
CA GLU A 61 -20.43 -17.34 -0.15
C GLU A 61 -21.77 -17.48 0.59
N GLN A 62 -21.80 -17.18 1.89
CA GLN A 62 -23.00 -17.29 2.73
C GLN A 62 -23.82 -15.99 2.83
N TRP A 63 -23.32 -14.86 2.31
CA TRP A 63 -23.97 -13.55 2.49
C TRP A 63 -24.85 -13.14 1.29
N GLY A 64 -24.44 -13.53 0.08
CA GLY A 64 -25.23 -13.35 -1.15
C GLY A 64 -24.52 -12.52 -2.21
N GLU A 65 -25.11 -12.47 -3.41
CA GLU A 65 -24.42 -11.96 -4.60
C GLU A 65 -24.11 -10.45 -4.54
N GLY A 66 -25.00 -9.64 -3.97
CA GLY A 66 -24.79 -8.20 -3.86
C GLY A 66 -23.56 -7.86 -2.99
N GLN A 67 -23.42 -8.55 -1.86
CA GLN A 67 -22.30 -8.37 -0.94
C GLN A 67 -21.00 -8.90 -1.54
N ARG A 68 -21.04 -10.06 -2.20
CA ARG A 68 -19.92 -10.59 -2.97
C ARG A 68 -19.43 -9.58 -4.01
N LYS A 69 -20.33 -9.01 -4.82
CA LYS A 69 -19.99 -7.97 -5.81
C LYS A 69 -19.42 -6.70 -5.19
N GLN A 70 -19.92 -6.28 -4.02
CA GLN A 70 -19.37 -5.13 -3.31
C GLN A 70 -17.92 -5.39 -2.86
N LEU A 71 -17.64 -6.59 -2.35
CA LEU A 71 -16.28 -6.99 -1.96
C LEU A 71 -15.36 -7.21 -3.17
N GLU A 72 -15.87 -7.69 -4.30
CA GLU A 72 -15.10 -7.77 -5.55
C GLU A 72 -14.63 -6.37 -6.00
N LYS A 73 -15.49 -5.35 -5.88
CA LYS A 73 -15.12 -3.95 -6.16
C LYS A 73 -14.10 -3.42 -5.15
N ALA A 74 -14.32 -3.68 -3.86
CA ALA A 74 -13.42 -3.27 -2.80
C ALA A 74 -12.03 -3.91 -2.94
N THR A 75 -11.94 -5.13 -3.48
CA THR A 75 -10.68 -5.87 -3.65
C THR A 75 -10.10 -5.77 -5.06
N ALA A 76 -10.55 -4.80 -5.87
CA ALA A 76 -10.06 -4.61 -7.24
C ALA A 76 -8.61 -4.08 -7.28
N SER A 77 -8.20 -3.32 -6.27
CA SER A 77 -6.84 -2.83 -6.08
C SER A 77 -6.56 -2.59 -4.59
N ILE A 78 -5.29 -2.32 -4.24
CA ILE A 78 -4.90 -1.98 -2.87
C ILE A 78 -5.59 -0.67 -2.46
N GLU A 79 -5.63 0.32 -3.35
CA GLU A 79 -6.24 1.63 -3.09
C GLU A 79 -7.74 1.50 -2.85
N ALA A 80 -8.44 0.67 -3.65
CA ALA A 80 -9.85 0.40 -3.45
C ALA A 80 -10.13 -0.27 -2.10
N LEU A 81 -9.25 -1.19 -1.69
CA LEU A 81 -9.37 -1.91 -0.42
C LEU A 81 -9.16 -0.99 0.78
N LEU A 82 -8.11 -0.16 0.73
CA LEU A 82 -7.80 0.81 1.77
C LEU A 82 -8.89 1.89 1.86
N LYS A 83 -9.45 2.32 0.72
CA LYS A 83 -10.60 3.22 0.71
C LYS A 83 -11.82 2.59 1.35
N PHE A 84 -12.16 1.36 0.98
CA PHE A 84 -13.27 0.62 1.58
C PHE A 84 -13.11 0.51 3.10
N GLN A 85 -11.90 0.18 3.57
CA GLN A 85 -11.60 0.10 5.00
C GLN A 85 -11.76 1.47 5.69
N GLN A 86 -11.22 2.53 5.08
CA GLN A 86 -11.32 3.88 5.62
C GLN A 86 -12.78 4.31 5.76
N ASP A 87 -13.56 4.17 4.71
CA ASP A 87 -14.96 4.61 4.68
C ASP A 87 -15.80 3.79 5.69
N TYR A 88 -15.76 2.46 5.61
CA TYR A 88 -16.75 1.62 6.30
C TYR A 88 -16.27 0.97 7.60
N CYS A 89 -14.96 0.75 7.76
CA CYS A 89 -14.41 0.11 8.96
C CYS A 89 -13.90 1.13 9.99
N ILE A 90 -13.36 2.27 9.52
CA ILE A 90 -12.75 3.29 10.38
C ILE A 90 -13.72 4.46 10.59
N SER A 91 -14.22 5.06 9.50
CA SER A 91 -15.13 6.22 9.59
C SER A 91 -16.55 5.81 9.99
N GLY A 92 -16.90 4.54 9.77
CA GLY A 92 -18.21 3.99 10.12
C GLY A 92 -19.31 4.45 9.17
N ASP A 93 -18.96 4.79 7.93
CA ASP A 93 -19.93 5.19 6.92
C ASP A 93 -20.93 4.06 6.67
N PHE A 94 -22.16 4.43 6.33
CA PHE A 94 -23.19 3.44 6.03
C PHE A 94 -22.96 2.82 4.64
N ASN A 95 -22.82 1.49 4.61
CA ASN A 95 -22.80 0.72 3.37
C ASN A 95 -24.16 0.01 3.19
N PRO A 96 -24.99 0.42 2.21
CA PRO A 96 -26.35 -0.11 2.04
C PRO A 96 -26.40 -1.58 1.61
N ILE A 97 -25.28 -2.13 1.10
CA ILE A 97 -25.21 -3.49 0.56
C ILE A 97 -24.56 -4.44 1.57
N LEU A 98 -23.48 -3.99 2.20
CA LEU A 98 -22.67 -4.78 3.12
C LEU A 98 -22.62 -4.08 4.48
N PHE A 99 -23.52 -4.46 5.39
CA PHE A 99 -23.66 -3.88 6.74
C PHE A 99 -23.80 -4.99 7.80
N GLY A 100 -23.77 -4.61 9.07
CA GLY A 100 -23.95 -5.54 10.18
C GLY A 100 -22.80 -6.54 10.29
N GLU A 101 -23.14 -7.82 10.48
CA GLU A 101 -22.16 -8.88 10.69
C GLU A 101 -21.22 -9.11 9.47
N PRO A 102 -21.71 -9.19 8.22
CA PRO A 102 -20.84 -9.23 7.03
C PRO A 102 -19.80 -8.10 6.96
N LEU A 103 -20.19 -6.87 7.33
CA LEU A 103 -19.26 -5.74 7.34
C LEU A 103 -18.21 -5.91 8.43
N LYS A 104 -18.60 -6.29 9.65
CA LYS A 104 -17.66 -6.54 10.75
C LYS A 104 -16.64 -7.62 10.40
N GLN A 105 -17.10 -8.74 9.83
CA GLN A 105 -16.24 -9.83 9.41
C GLN A 105 -15.27 -9.38 8.30
N SER A 106 -15.76 -8.60 7.33
CA SER A 106 -14.91 -8.02 6.28
C SER A 106 -13.84 -7.10 6.86
N CYS A 107 -14.20 -6.21 7.79
CA CYS A 107 -13.26 -5.31 8.44
C CYS A 107 -12.20 -6.05 9.26
N ASN A 108 -12.59 -7.15 9.94
CA ASN A 108 -11.65 -7.98 10.69
C ASN A 108 -10.64 -8.67 9.77
N ILE A 109 -11.11 -9.26 8.66
CA ILE A 109 -10.24 -9.86 7.64
C ILE A 109 -9.22 -8.85 7.11
N ILE A 110 -9.67 -7.64 6.73
CA ILE A 110 -8.77 -6.61 6.20
C ILE A 110 -7.75 -6.18 7.26
N SER A 111 -8.20 -5.98 8.51
CA SER A 111 -7.33 -5.58 9.62
C SER A 111 -6.19 -6.58 9.88
N ASN A 112 -6.43 -7.88 9.70
CA ASN A 112 -5.41 -8.92 9.89
C ASN A 112 -4.24 -8.80 8.91
N HIS A 113 -4.44 -8.12 7.77
CA HIS A 113 -3.41 -7.93 6.74
C HIS A 113 -2.92 -6.48 6.66
N GLN A 114 -3.36 -5.59 7.56
CA GLN A 114 -3.13 -4.14 7.49
C GLN A 114 -1.66 -3.75 7.41
N HIS A 115 -0.82 -4.42 8.20
CA HIS A 115 0.61 -4.14 8.27
C HIS A 115 1.27 -4.32 6.90
N THR A 116 0.96 -5.41 6.19
CA THR A 116 1.53 -5.70 4.87
C THR A 116 0.94 -4.80 3.79
N LEU A 117 -0.35 -4.46 3.89
CA LEU A 117 -1.04 -3.60 2.93
C LEU A 117 -0.55 -2.14 2.94
N THR A 118 -0.05 -1.66 4.09
CA THR A 118 0.34 -0.25 4.29
C THR A 118 1.83 -0.03 4.45
N LYS A 119 2.65 -1.09 4.50
CA LYS A 119 4.12 -0.97 4.54
C LYS A 119 4.59 -0.08 3.38
N PRO A 120 5.45 0.94 3.58
CA PRO A 120 5.92 1.80 2.48
C PRO A 120 6.59 0.99 1.38
#